data_AF-A9LN78-F1
#
_entry.id   AF-A9LN78-F1
#
_cell.length_a   1.000
_cell.length_b   1.000
_cell.length_c   1.000
_cell.angle_alpha   90.00
_cell.angle_beta   90.00
_cell.angle_gamma   90.00
#
_symmetry.space_group_name_H-M   'P 1'
#
loop_
_entity.id
_entity.type
_entity.pdbx_description
1 polymer ?
#
loop_
_entity_poly.entity_id
_entity_poly.type
_entity_poly.pdbx_seq_one_letter_code
_entity_poly.pdbx_strand_id
1 'polypeptide(L)'
;GFDNFEKLLSGAHAMDKHFASTPAEKNLPVLLALIGIWYNNFFGAETEAILPYDQYMHRFSAYFQQGNMESNGKSADRNGNPVDYQTGPIIWGEPGTNGQHAFYQLIHQGTKLVPCDFIAPAVSHNPLSDHHSKLLSNFFAQTEALAFGKSRDVVEAEFAA
;
A
#
# COMPACT_ATOMS: atom_id res chain seq x y z
N GLY A 1 7.92 25.60 -9.24
CA GLY A 1 8.70 26.15 -10.36
C GLY A 1 9.24 25.02 -11.20
N PHE A 2 9.72 25.32 -12.40
CA PHE A 2 10.22 24.34 -13.38
C PHE A 2 11.31 23.43 -12.80
N ASP A 3 12.24 23.96 -12.01
CA ASP A 3 13.31 23.19 -11.38
C ASP A 3 12.80 22.02 -10.51
N ASN A 4 11.67 22.21 -9.80
CA ASN A 4 11.07 21.12 -9.01
C ASN A 4 10.34 20.10 -9.90
N PHE A 5 9.82 20.54 -11.04
CA PHE A 5 9.24 19.62 -12.03
C PHE A 5 10.33 18.77 -12.69
N GLU A 6 11.48 19.35 -13.03
CA GLU A 6 12.63 18.58 -13.52
C GLU A 6 13.14 17.57 -12.49
N LYS A 7 13.14 17.92 -11.20
CA LYS A 7 13.46 16.97 -10.12
C LYS A 7 12.46 15.81 -10.07
N LEU A 8 11.16 16.07 -10.25
CA LEU A 8 10.13 15.03 -10.34
C LEU A 8 10.42 14.08 -11.50
N LEU A 9 10.69 14.62 -12.70
CA LEU A 9 11.03 13.83 -13.89
C LEU A 9 12.32 13.02 -13.70
N SER A 10 13.33 13.63 -13.07
CA SER A 10 14.60 12.97 -12.79
C SER A 10 14.45 11.81 -11.80
N GLY A 11 13.57 11.97 -10.80
CA GLY A 11 13.22 10.89 -9.88
C GLY A 11 12.54 9.72 -10.57
N ALA A 12 11.56 9.99 -11.45
CA ALA A 12 10.93 8.95 -12.28
C ALA A 12 11.95 8.25 -13.19
N HIS A 13 12.80 9.02 -13.87
CA HIS A 13 13.86 8.48 -14.73
C HIS A 13 14.86 7.58 -13.99
N ALA A 14 15.18 7.90 -12.74
CA ALA A 14 16.01 7.03 -11.91
C ALA A 14 15.31 5.69 -11.61
N MET A 15 14.00 5.71 -11.33
CA MET A 15 13.20 4.49 -11.16
C MET A 15 13.06 3.70 -12.46
N ASP A 16 12.94 4.35 -13.61
CA ASP A 16 12.93 3.69 -14.93
C ASP A 16 14.24 2.91 -15.17
N LYS A 17 15.38 3.54 -14.88
CA LYS A 17 16.69 2.90 -14.97
C LYS A 17 16.82 1.73 -14.02
N HIS A 18 16.36 1.88 -12.78
CA HIS A 18 16.33 0.81 -11.79
C HIS A 18 15.49 -0.38 -12.30
N PHE A 19 14.28 -0.12 -12.78
CA PHE A 19 13.39 -1.15 -13.31
C PHE A 19 13.98 -1.89 -14.52
N ALA A 20 14.59 -1.16 -15.46
CA ALA A 20 15.08 -1.73 -16.71
C ALA A 20 16.38 -2.55 -16.56
N SER A 21 17.20 -2.25 -15.54
CA SER A 21 18.58 -2.79 -15.44
C SER A 21 18.85 -3.65 -14.21
N THR A 22 17.99 -3.63 -13.19
CA THR A 22 18.20 -4.40 -11.96
C THR A 22 17.74 -5.85 -12.13
N PRO A 23 18.55 -6.85 -11.71
CA PRO A 23 18.13 -8.25 -11.68
C PRO A 23 16.81 -8.45 -10.91
N ALA A 24 15.97 -9.36 -11.39
CA ALA A 24 14.58 -9.50 -10.93
C ALA A 24 14.46 -9.66 -9.40
N GLU A 25 15.38 -10.38 -8.77
CA GLU A 25 15.39 -10.69 -7.33
C GLU A 25 15.68 -9.45 -6.46
N LYS A 26 16.13 -8.35 -7.07
CA LYS A 26 16.41 -7.07 -6.41
C LYS A 26 15.59 -5.92 -7.01
N ASN A 27 14.69 -6.23 -7.94
CA ASN A 27 13.96 -5.23 -8.70
C ASN A 27 12.65 -4.88 -8.00
N LEU A 28 12.64 -3.75 -7.29
CA LEU A 28 11.50 -3.27 -6.50
C LEU A 28 10.13 -3.36 -7.21
N PRO A 29 9.90 -2.77 -8.41
CA PRO A 29 8.61 -2.94 -9.11
C PRO A 29 8.25 -4.41 -9.42
N VAL A 30 9.23 -5.24 -9.80
CA VAL A 30 9.00 -6.66 -10.10
C VAL A 30 8.57 -7.41 -8.84
N LEU A 31 9.28 -7.20 -7.72
CA LEU A 31 8.96 -7.84 -6.45
C LEU A 31 7.56 -7.44 -5.96
N LEU A 32 7.21 -6.15 -6.02
CA LEU A 32 5.87 -5.67 -5.67
C LEU A 32 4.79 -6.29 -6.56
N ALA A 33 5.02 -6.36 -7.88
CA ALA A 33 4.08 -6.98 -8.81
C ALA A 33 3.88 -8.48 -8.52
N LEU A 34 4.95 -9.22 -8.22
CA LEU A 34 4.87 -10.64 -7.89
C LEU A 34 4.17 -10.91 -6.55
N ILE A 35 4.39 -10.05 -5.54
CA ILE A 35 3.66 -10.11 -4.27
C ILE A 35 2.17 -9.82 -4.50
N GLY A 36 1.84 -8.83 -5.32
CA GLY A 36 0.47 -8.52 -5.71
C GLY A 36 -0.21 -9.70 -6.42
N ILE A 37 0.46 -10.31 -7.41
CA ILE A 37 -0.03 -11.52 -8.09
C ILE A 37 -0.24 -12.68 -7.11
N TRP A 38 0.66 -12.85 -6.12
CA TRP A 38 0.53 -13.89 -5.11
C TRP A 38 -0.79 -13.75 -4.34
N TYR A 39 -1.11 -12.55 -3.85
CA TYR A 39 -2.36 -12.32 -3.13
C TYR A 39 -3.60 -12.30 -4.03
N ASN A 40 -3.53 -11.67 -5.19
CA ASN A 40 -4.66 -11.55 -6.11
C ASN A 40 -5.04 -12.90 -6.73
N ASN A 41 -4.08 -13.64 -7.28
CA ASN A 41 -4.36 -14.83 -8.08
C ASN A 41 -4.39 -16.13 -7.27
N PHE A 42 -3.67 -16.20 -6.14
CA PHE A 42 -3.62 -17.42 -5.32
C PHE A 42 -4.46 -17.32 -4.04
N PHE A 43 -4.41 -16.18 -3.34
CA PHE A 43 -5.26 -15.96 -2.16
C PHE A 43 -6.66 -15.44 -2.53
N GLY A 44 -6.85 -14.96 -3.76
CA GLY A 44 -8.13 -14.39 -4.21
C GLY A 44 -8.47 -13.06 -3.54
N ALA A 45 -7.47 -12.31 -3.05
CA ALA A 45 -7.70 -10.99 -2.47
C ALA A 45 -8.07 -10.00 -3.59
N GLU A 46 -9.33 -9.54 -3.59
CA GLU A 46 -9.85 -8.66 -4.65
C GLU A 46 -9.35 -7.21 -4.58
N THR A 47 -8.77 -6.80 -3.45
CA THR A 47 -8.47 -5.39 -3.17
C THR A 47 -7.05 -5.19 -2.66
N GLU A 48 -6.47 -4.03 -2.94
CA GLU A 48 -5.20 -3.58 -2.36
C GLU A 48 -5.38 -2.17 -1.79
N ALA A 49 -4.93 -1.95 -0.55
CA ALA A 49 -5.03 -0.68 0.13
C ALA A 49 -3.71 0.10 0.09
N ILE A 50 -3.73 1.34 -0.39
CA ILE A 50 -2.58 2.25 -0.39
C ILE A 50 -2.76 3.27 0.74
N LEU A 51 -1.89 3.24 1.74
CA LEU A 51 -2.08 3.90 3.04
C LEU A 51 -0.89 4.82 3.36
N PRO A 52 -0.80 6.01 2.74
CA PRO A 52 0.30 6.95 2.97
C PRO A 52 0.14 7.68 4.31
N TYR A 53 1.13 7.62 5.18
CA TYR A 53 1.22 8.38 6.43
C TYR A 53 1.83 9.75 6.14
N ASP A 54 1.16 10.49 5.26
CA ASP A 54 1.51 11.85 4.86
C ASP A 54 0.26 12.55 4.31
N GLN A 55 -0.05 13.73 4.84
CA GLN A 55 -1.28 14.46 4.47
C GLN A 55 -1.17 15.12 3.08
N TYR A 56 0.02 15.47 2.59
CA TYR A 56 0.17 15.97 1.22
C TYR A 56 -0.13 14.87 0.19
N MET A 57 0.04 13.60 0.56
CA MET A 57 -0.28 12.43 -0.26
C MET A 57 -1.77 12.01 -0.20
N HIS A 58 -2.69 12.82 0.32
CA HIS A 58 -4.10 12.43 0.47
C HIS A 58 -4.84 12.07 -0.84
N ARG A 59 -4.28 12.39 -2.02
CA ARG A 59 -4.82 12.00 -3.34
C ARG A 59 -4.06 10.86 -4.01
N PHE A 60 -3.04 10.31 -3.34
CA PHE A 60 -2.15 9.32 -3.93
C PHE A 60 -2.86 7.99 -4.22
N SER A 61 -3.67 7.49 -3.29
CA SER A 61 -4.52 6.31 -3.51
C SER A 61 -5.47 6.52 -4.70
N ALA A 62 -6.15 7.67 -4.75
CA ALA A 62 -7.06 8.03 -5.84
C ALA A 62 -6.35 8.18 -7.20
N TYR A 63 -5.10 8.62 -7.23
CA TYR A 63 -4.30 8.66 -8.46
C TYR A 63 -4.06 7.23 -9.00
N PHE A 64 -3.71 6.28 -8.12
CA PHE A 64 -3.50 4.89 -8.51
C PHE A 64 -4.77 4.07 -8.72
N GLN A 65 -5.93 4.54 -8.26
CA GLN A 65 -7.21 3.97 -8.70
C GLN A 65 -7.32 4.00 -10.21
N GLN A 66 -7.11 5.17 -10.82
CA GLN A 66 -7.06 5.25 -12.27
C GLN A 66 -5.84 4.48 -12.81
N GLY A 67 -4.63 4.79 -12.31
CA GLY A 67 -3.38 4.23 -12.84
C GLY A 67 -3.31 2.70 -12.87
N ASN A 68 -3.89 2.01 -11.89
CA ASN A 68 -3.91 0.56 -11.81
C ASN A 68 -5.20 -0.03 -12.41
N MET A 69 -6.37 0.41 -11.94
CA MET A 69 -7.64 -0.24 -12.29
C MET A 69 -8.03 0.01 -13.75
N GLU A 70 -7.74 1.19 -14.32
CA GLU A 70 -7.98 1.47 -15.74
C GLU A 70 -6.99 0.71 -16.65
N SER A 71 -5.76 0.49 -16.15
CA SER A 71 -4.73 -0.27 -16.88
C SER A 71 -5.04 -1.76 -16.91
N ASN A 72 -5.36 -2.35 -15.75
CA ASN A 72 -5.40 -3.80 -15.55
C ASN A 72 -6.79 -4.39 -15.30
N GLY A 73 -7.83 -3.56 -15.16
CA GLY A 73 -9.24 -3.98 -15.10
C GLY A 73 -9.74 -4.45 -16.46
N LYS A 74 -9.18 -5.56 -16.94
CA LYS A 74 -9.38 -6.10 -18.29
C LYS A 74 -9.81 -7.56 -18.19
N SER A 75 -10.57 -8.01 -19.19
CA SER A 75 -11.10 -9.37 -19.26
C SER A 75 -10.67 -10.13 -20.52
N ALA A 76 -9.90 -9.51 -21.41
CA ALA A 76 -9.35 -10.13 -22.61
C ALA A 76 -7.81 -10.03 -22.62
N ASP A 77 -7.16 -11.12 -23.00
CA ASP A 77 -5.71 -11.18 -23.17
C ASP A 77 -5.26 -10.46 -24.46
N ARG A 78 -3.94 -10.43 -24.71
CA ARG A 78 -3.37 -9.78 -25.90
C ARG A 78 -3.71 -10.48 -27.22
N ASN A 79 -4.20 -11.71 -27.17
CA ASN A 79 -4.64 -12.47 -28.35
C ASN A 79 -6.14 -12.29 -28.63
N GLY A 80 -6.86 -11.54 -27.77
CA GLY A 80 -8.29 -11.31 -27.87
C GLY A 80 -9.14 -12.41 -27.22
N ASN A 81 -8.54 -13.33 -26.47
CA ASN A 81 -9.28 -14.38 -25.77
C ASN A 81 -9.73 -13.89 -24.39
N PRO A 82 -10.93 -14.28 -23.93
CA PRO A 82 -11.33 -14.02 -22.55
C PRO A 82 -10.40 -14.73 -21.56
N VAL A 83 -10.06 -14.06 -20.46
CA VAL A 83 -9.25 -14.63 -19.38
C VAL A 83 -10.08 -15.51 -18.45
N ASP A 84 -9.48 -16.57 -17.91
CA ASP A 84 -10.06 -17.49 -16.91
C ASP A 84 -9.41 -17.32 -15.51
N TYR A 85 -8.68 -16.21 -15.31
CA TYR A 85 -7.96 -15.86 -14.10
C TYR A 85 -8.26 -14.41 -13.66
N GLN A 86 -7.94 -14.07 -12.40
CA GLN A 86 -8.07 -12.70 -11.87
C GLN A 86 -7.07 -11.73 -12.51
N THR A 87 -7.51 -10.50 -12.81
CA THR A 87 -6.68 -9.44 -13.38
C THR A 87 -6.38 -8.33 -12.37
N GLY A 88 -6.64 -7.05 -12.68
CA GLY A 88 -6.32 -5.93 -11.80
C GLY A 88 -7.17 -5.94 -10.51
N PRO A 89 -6.56 -5.68 -9.34
CA PRO A 89 -7.29 -5.55 -8.08
C PRO A 89 -8.03 -4.21 -7.98
N ILE A 90 -8.97 -4.11 -7.05
CA ILE A 90 -9.60 -2.84 -6.67
C ILE A 90 -8.67 -2.06 -5.74
N ILE A 91 -8.24 -0.88 -6.16
CA ILE A 91 -7.38 0.01 -5.36
C ILE A 91 -8.22 0.97 -4.51
N TRP A 92 -7.84 1.15 -3.24
CA TRP A 92 -8.47 2.11 -2.35
C TRP A 92 -7.53 2.56 -1.22
N GLY A 93 -7.94 3.54 -0.43
CA GLY A 93 -7.19 3.98 0.76
C GLY A 93 -7.30 5.47 1.05
N GLU A 94 -6.96 5.84 2.28
CA GLU A 94 -6.91 7.21 2.80
C GLU A 94 -5.61 7.37 3.61
N PRO A 95 -5.09 8.60 3.76
CA PRO A 95 -3.85 8.80 4.48
C PRO A 95 -3.97 8.41 5.96
N GLY A 96 -2.86 7.96 6.52
CA GLY A 96 -2.71 7.74 7.96
C GLY A 96 -2.58 9.07 8.72
N THR A 97 -3.09 9.19 9.94
CA THR A 97 -3.77 8.15 10.75
C THR A 97 -5.29 8.11 10.51
N ASN A 98 -5.84 8.96 9.65
CA ASN A 98 -7.29 9.08 9.43
C ASN A 98 -7.94 7.75 9.08
N GLY A 99 -7.32 6.97 8.17
CA GLY A 99 -7.79 5.64 7.79
C GLY A 99 -7.92 4.67 8.97
N GLN A 100 -7.04 4.80 9.99
CA GLN A 100 -7.07 3.95 11.20
C GLN A 100 -8.39 4.09 11.95
N HIS A 101 -8.93 5.31 11.97
CA HIS A 101 -10.16 5.65 12.67
C HIS A 101 -11.41 5.55 11.78
N ALA A 102 -11.26 5.02 10.56
CA ALA A 102 -12.36 4.85 9.61
C ALA A 102 -12.63 3.38 9.29
N PHE A 103 -11.63 2.64 8.80
CA PHE A 103 -11.86 1.32 8.21
C PHE A 103 -10.86 0.23 8.64
N TYR A 104 -9.84 0.55 9.44
CA TYR A 104 -8.86 -0.46 9.89
C TYR A 104 -9.49 -1.54 10.77
N GLN A 105 -10.64 -1.26 11.40
CA GLN A 105 -11.45 -2.28 12.08
C GLN A 105 -11.76 -3.47 11.16
N LEU A 106 -12.11 -3.21 9.89
CA LEU A 106 -12.36 -4.27 8.91
C LEU A 106 -11.07 -4.96 8.49
N ILE A 107 -9.97 -4.23 8.36
CA ILE A 107 -8.68 -4.81 7.97
C ILE A 107 -8.16 -5.76 9.07
N HIS A 108 -8.31 -5.38 10.35
CA HIS A 108 -7.83 -6.18 11.48
C HIS A 108 -8.73 -7.36 11.85
N GLN A 109 -10.05 -7.19 11.81
CA GLN A 109 -10.99 -8.18 12.37
C GLN A 109 -12.12 -8.57 11.40
N GLY A 110 -12.07 -8.10 10.16
CA GLY A 110 -13.01 -8.50 9.12
C GLY A 110 -12.70 -9.89 8.58
N THR A 111 -13.52 -10.31 7.62
CA THR A 111 -13.42 -11.63 6.97
C THR A 111 -12.77 -11.57 5.60
N LYS A 112 -12.18 -10.42 5.22
CA LYS A 112 -11.55 -10.19 3.92
C LYS A 112 -10.06 -9.97 4.14
N LEU A 113 -9.24 -10.65 3.34
CA LEU A 113 -7.80 -10.37 3.28
C LEU A 113 -7.56 -9.14 2.41
N VAL A 114 -6.84 -8.15 2.94
CA VAL A 114 -6.51 -6.91 2.25
C VAL A 114 -5.00 -6.67 2.33
N PRO A 115 -4.23 -6.97 1.28
CA PRO A 115 -2.85 -6.48 1.14
C PRO A 115 -2.80 -4.96 1.27
N CYS A 116 -1.83 -4.45 2.03
CA CYS A 116 -1.72 -3.03 2.36
C CYS A 116 -0.30 -2.50 2.13
N ASP A 117 -0.19 -1.43 1.35
CA ASP A 117 1.05 -0.68 1.14
C ASP A 117 1.10 0.53 2.08
N PHE A 118 1.96 0.44 3.09
CA PHE A 118 2.22 1.50 4.05
C PHE A 118 3.40 2.35 3.57
N ILE A 119 3.22 3.67 3.43
CA ILE A 119 4.26 4.59 2.95
C ILE A 119 4.40 5.76 3.94
N ALA A 120 5.62 6.10 4.38
CA ALA A 120 5.86 7.26 5.24
C ALA A 120 7.23 7.92 4.96
N PRO A 121 7.32 9.25 4.95
CA PRO A 121 8.61 9.93 4.92
C PRO A 121 9.25 9.94 6.31
N ALA A 122 10.56 9.68 6.39
CA ALA A 122 11.30 9.75 7.64
C ALA A 122 11.37 11.18 8.22
N VAL A 123 11.28 12.20 7.36
CA VAL A 123 11.39 13.62 7.73
C VAL A 123 10.14 14.37 7.26
N SER A 124 9.53 15.15 8.16
CA SER A 124 8.39 16.01 7.85
C SER A 124 8.84 17.36 7.28
N HIS A 125 8.08 17.90 6.33
CA HIS A 125 8.18 19.29 5.92
C HIS A 125 7.60 20.28 6.95
N ASN A 126 6.81 19.79 7.91
CA ASN A 126 6.15 20.57 8.96
C ASN A 126 6.58 20.06 10.35
N PRO A 127 7.81 20.35 10.80
CA PRO A 127 8.27 19.92 12.11
C PRO A 127 7.49 20.66 13.21
N LEU A 128 6.65 19.93 13.94
CA LEU A 128 5.88 20.45 15.06
C LEU A 128 5.95 19.47 16.23
N SER A 129 6.61 19.90 17.31
CA SER A 129 6.81 19.13 18.54
C SER A 129 7.12 17.66 18.27
N ASP A 130 6.27 16.75 18.73
CA ASP A 130 6.39 15.29 18.58
C ASP A 130 5.40 14.70 17.56
N HIS A 131 4.75 15.54 16.74
CA HIS A 131 3.72 15.10 15.79
C HIS A 131 4.25 14.04 14.83
N HIS A 132 5.44 14.27 14.23
CA HIS A 132 5.99 13.31 13.25
C HIS A 132 6.43 12.00 13.91
N SER A 133 7.00 12.07 15.12
CA SER A 133 7.35 10.88 15.88
C SER A 133 6.11 10.05 16.23
N LYS A 134 5.01 10.70 16.62
CA LYS A 134 3.72 10.03 16.86
C LYS A 134 3.15 9.43 15.58
N LEU A 135 3.20 10.15 14.46
CA LEU A 135 2.77 9.65 13.15
C LEU A 135 3.54 8.37 12.78
N LEU A 136 4.87 8.37 12.92
CA LEU A 136 5.71 7.22 12.62
C LEU A 136 5.50 6.08 13.62
N SER A 137 5.27 6.36 14.90
CA SER A 137 4.93 5.29 15.87
C SER A 137 3.66 4.54 15.46
N ASN A 138 2.66 5.26 14.95
CA ASN A 138 1.43 4.67 14.43
C ASN A 138 1.67 3.88 13.14
N PHE A 139 2.52 4.39 12.23
CA PHE A 139 2.92 3.69 11.01
C PHE A 139 3.53 2.31 11.31
N PHE A 140 4.51 2.26 12.23
CA PHE A 140 5.17 1.00 12.60
C PHE A 140 4.24 0.07 13.38
N ALA A 141 3.47 0.59 14.34
CA ALA A 141 2.59 -0.22 15.17
C ALA A 141 1.48 -0.92 14.36
N GLN A 142 0.97 -0.29 13.29
CA GLN A 142 -0.10 -0.89 12.50
C GLN A 142 0.36 -2.10 11.70
N THR A 143 1.55 -2.08 11.11
CA THR A 143 2.07 -3.23 10.36
C THR A 143 2.46 -4.38 11.30
N GLU A 144 2.98 -4.07 12.49
CA GLU A 144 3.22 -5.04 13.56
C GLU A 144 1.91 -5.71 14.02
N ALA A 145 0.88 -4.91 14.30
CA ALA A 145 -0.42 -5.41 14.75
C ALA A 145 -1.08 -6.31 13.68
N LEU A 146 -0.99 -5.96 12.40
CA LEU A 146 -1.51 -6.78 11.29
C LEU A 146 -0.76 -8.11 11.15
N ALA A 147 0.56 -8.12 11.36
CA ALA A 147 1.38 -9.31 11.21
C ALA A 147 1.20 -10.31 12.35
N PHE A 148 1.07 -9.83 13.60
CA PHE A 148 1.13 -10.68 14.78
C PHE A 148 -0.18 -10.83 15.53
N GLY A 149 -1.13 -9.91 15.35
CA GLY A 149 -2.40 -9.92 16.06
C GLY A 149 -2.23 -9.95 17.59
N LYS A 150 -3.23 -10.51 18.27
CA LYS A 150 -3.23 -10.68 19.73
C LYS A 150 -3.96 -11.97 20.09
N SER A 151 -3.29 -12.86 20.83
CA SER A 151 -3.88 -14.14 21.22
C SER A 151 -4.92 -13.98 22.32
N ARG A 152 -5.80 -14.99 22.43
CA ARG A 152 -6.81 -15.08 23.49
C ARG A 152 -6.19 -15.00 24.89
N ASP A 153 -5.08 -15.72 25.13
CA ASP A 153 -4.42 -15.76 26.45
C ASP A 153 -3.93 -14.38 26.88
N VAL A 154 -3.38 -13.59 25.96
CA VAL A 154 -2.96 -12.20 26.24
C VAL A 154 -4.17 -11.35 26.60
N VAL A 155 -5.29 -11.50 25.87
CA VAL A 155 -6.53 -10.79 26.16
C VAL A 155 -7.10 -11.16 27.54
N GLU A 156 -7.14 -12.45 27.88
CA GLU A 156 -7.63 -12.92 29.19
C GLU A 156 -6.74 -12.43 30.35
N ALA A 157 -5.41 -12.41 30.17
CA ALA A 157 -4.49 -11.90 31.17
C ALA A 157 -4.70 -10.39 31.45
N GLU A 158 -4.96 -9.59 30.42
CA GLU A 158 -5.26 -8.16 30.59
C GLU A 158 -6.61 -7.89 31.24
N PHE A 159 -7.63 -8.74 30.99
CA PHE A 159 -8.92 -8.61 31.67
C PHE A 159 -8.86 -8.93 33.17
N ALA A 160 -7.88 -9.73 33.59
CA ALA A 160 -7.68 -10.11 34.98
C ALA A 160 -6.81 -9.12 35.78
N ALA A 161 -6.14 -8.18 35.09
CA ALA A 161 -5.26 -7.15 35.67
C ALA A 161 -6.06 -5.90 36.10
#